data_AF-A0A535RHV7-F1
#
_entry.id   AF-A0A535RHV7-F1
#
_cell.length_a   1.000
_cell.length_b   1.000
_cell.length_c   1.000
_cell.angle_alpha   90.00
_cell.angle_beta   90.00
_cell.angle_gamma   90.00
#
_symmetry.space_group_name_H-M   'P 1'
#
loop_
_entity.id
_entity.type
_entity.pdbx_description
1 polymer ?
#
loop_
_entity_poly.entity_id
_entity_poly.type
_entity_poly.pdbx_seq_one_letter_code
_entity_poly.pdbx_strand_id
1 'polypeptide(L)'
;MSLKHKRSFMCRAALNSSARRIFLDSVMDRTESTPELAAEIVEEAERLVRLEIALAKQELKEMAITNGIAAGAFAGAGVLALVAALVGIPVLVIALVPAHWLAALVWVVLYLALAVAFYFLGRSRLRIGLPERTITSLKETRNWALRQMRSPGR
;
A
#
# COMPACT_ATOMS: atom_id res chain seq x y z
N MET A 1 22.86 57.80 72.76
CA MET A 1 22.38 57.47 71.41
C MET A 1 23.00 56.12 70.99
N SER A 2 22.15 55.12 70.74
CA SER A 2 22.40 53.89 69.97
C SER A 2 23.35 52.78 70.49
N LEU A 3 22.82 51.92 71.36
CA LEU A 3 23.27 50.53 71.58
C LEU A 3 22.16 49.59 71.08
N LYS A 4 22.11 49.26 69.77
CA LYS A 4 21.11 48.28 69.27
C LYS A 4 21.39 47.63 67.91
N HIS A 5 22.64 47.43 67.51
CA HIS A 5 22.94 46.99 66.12
C HIS A 5 23.63 45.62 65.94
N LYS A 6 23.80 44.82 66.99
CA LYS A 6 24.63 43.59 66.92
C LYS A 6 23.90 42.25 67.07
N ARG A 7 22.56 42.19 66.94
CA ARG A 7 21.80 40.94 67.14
C ARG A 7 21.02 40.39 65.93
N SER A 8 21.09 41.03 64.76
CA SER A 8 20.26 40.61 63.61
C SER A 8 20.96 39.67 62.60
N PHE A 9 22.24 39.35 62.77
CA PHE A 9 23.01 38.61 61.75
C PHE A 9 23.15 37.09 62.00
N MET A 10 22.72 36.55 63.15
CA MET A 10 22.92 35.11 63.46
C MET A 10 21.70 34.20 63.28
N CYS A 11 20.55 34.70 62.84
CA CYS A 11 19.32 33.87 62.71
C CYS A 11 18.90 33.52 61.27
N ARG A 12 19.72 33.78 60.24
CA ARG A 12 19.35 33.53 58.83
C ARG A 12 20.23 32.49 58.13
N ALA A 13 20.69 31.47 58.86
CA ALA A 13 21.38 30.32 58.27
C ALA A 13 20.71 28.97 58.58
N ALA A 14 19.68 28.93 59.44
CA ALA A 14 19.13 27.68 59.97
C ALA A 14 17.75 27.26 59.41
N LEU A 15 17.15 28.03 58.48
CA LEU A 15 15.77 27.80 58.04
C LEU A 15 15.60 26.95 56.77
N ASN A 16 16.67 26.47 56.14
CA ASN A 16 16.55 25.90 54.79
C ASN A 16 16.97 24.43 54.65
N SER A 17 16.43 23.56 55.51
CA SER A 17 16.50 22.10 55.31
C SER A 17 15.17 21.54 54.76
N SER A 18 14.04 22.11 55.18
CA SER A 18 12.71 21.60 54.85
C SER A 18 12.26 22.03 53.45
N ALA A 19 12.46 23.30 53.08
CA ALA A 19 12.15 23.78 51.73
C ALA A 19 13.06 23.16 50.66
N ARG A 20 14.33 22.89 51.01
CA ARG A 20 15.27 22.17 50.15
C ARG A 20 14.87 20.70 49.94
N ARG A 21 14.29 20.06 50.95
CA ARG A 21 13.73 18.70 50.83
C ARG A 21 12.50 18.65 49.94
N ILE A 22 11.54 19.55 50.12
CA ILE A 22 10.31 19.61 49.29
C ILE A 22 10.65 19.86 47.81
N PHE A 23 11.61 20.75 47.53
CA PHE A 23 12.07 20.99 46.17
C PHE A 23 12.82 19.78 45.59
N LEU A 24 13.68 19.10 46.36
CA LEU A 24 14.37 17.89 45.92
C LEU A 24 13.40 16.71 45.72
N ASP A 25 12.35 16.58 46.52
CA ASP A 25 11.26 15.61 46.34
C ASP A 25 10.54 15.87 45.01
N SER A 26 10.20 17.13 44.70
CA SER A 26 9.58 17.49 43.42
C SER A 26 10.50 17.32 42.19
N VAL A 27 11.82 17.22 42.38
CA VAL A 27 12.79 16.94 41.31
C VAL A 27 13.02 15.44 41.17
N MET A 28 12.99 14.68 42.28
CA MET A 28 13.04 13.22 42.29
C MET A 28 11.75 12.55 41.81
N ASP A 29 10.59 13.17 42.03
CA ASP A 29 9.30 12.77 41.45
C ASP A 29 9.25 13.04 39.93
N ARG A 30 10.07 13.98 39.45
CA ARG A 30 10.25 14.25 38.02
C ARG A 30 11.00 13.14 37.29
N THR A 31 11.89 12.43 37.98
CA THR A 31 12.51 11.23 37.40
C THR A 31 11.53 10.06 37.24
N GLU A 32 10.41 10.05 37.97
CA GLU A 32 9.31 9.09 37.78
C GLU A 32 8.28 9.54 36.73
N SER A 33 8.12 10.85 36.46
CA SER A 33 7.15 11.38 35.48
C SER A 33 7.70 11.67 34.07
N THR A 34 9.01 11.69 33.86
CA THR A 34 9.65 11.79 32.52
C THR A 34 9.42 10.56 31.63
N PRO A 35 9.43 9.31 32.16
CA PRO A 35 9.09 8.11 31.40
C PRO A 35 7.63 8.09 30.89
N GLU A 36 6.69 8.61 31.68
CA GLU A 36 5.25 8.59 31.39
C GLU A 36 4.91 9.52 30.21
N LEU A 37 5.46 10.74 30.18
CA LEU A 37 5.33 11.68 29.05
C LEU A 37 5.99 11.17 27.77
N ALA A 38 7.12 10.47 27.89
CA ALA A 38 7.78 9.85 26.74
C ALA A 38 6.93 8.72 26.16
N ALA A 39 6.26 7.93 27.01
CA ALA A 39 5.34 6.88 26.58
C ALA A 39 4.11 7.46 25.85
N GLU A 40 3.53 8.56 26.35
CA GLU A 40 2.37 9.22 25.75
C GLU A 40 2.68 9.79 24.35
N ILE A 41 3.85 10.43 24.17
CA ILE A 41 4.29 10.94 22.86
C ILE A 41 4.56 9.80 21.87
N VAL A 42 5.11 8.67 22.33
CA VAL A 42 5.32 7.48 21.49
C VAL A 42 3.97 6.90 21.05
N GLU A 43 2.99 6.87 21.94
CA GLU A 43 1.64 6.40 21.63
C GLU A 43 0.91 7.32 20.62
N GLU A 44 1.06 8.64 20.75
CA GLU A 44 0.53 9.60 19.76
C GLU A 44 1.25 9.51 18.41
N ALA A 45 2.57 9.32 18.41
CA ALA A 45 3.35 9.12 17.19
C ALA A 45 2.92 7.85 16.47
N GLU A 46 2.71 6.74 17.18
CA GLU A 46 2.15 5.52 16.61
C GLU A 46 0.75 5.75 16.02
N ARG A 47 -0.10 6.51 16.73
CA ARG A 47 -1.45 6.82 16.27
C ARG A 47 -1.45 7.64 14.98
N LEU A 48 -0.58 8.65 14.88
CA LEU A 48 -0.38 9.47 13.67
C LEU A 48 0.10 8.62 12.50
N VAL A 49 1.10 7.76 12.71
CA VAL A 49 1.61 6.86 11.65
C VAL A 49 0.51 5.94 11.14
N ARG A 50 -0.31 5.37 12.03
CA ARG A 50 -1.46 4.53 11.62
C ARG A 50 -2.49 5.32 10.81
N LEU A 51 -2.73 6.58 11.16
CA LEU A 51 -3.65 7.47 10.45
C LEU A 51 -3.12 7.81 9.05
N GLU A 52 -1.84 8.17 8.94
CA GLU A 52 -1.21 8.51 7.66
C GLU A 52 -1.21 7.31 6.71
N ILE A 53 -0.96 6.11 7.24
CA ILE A 53 -1.08 4.87 6.47
C ILE A 53 -2.52 4.63 6.02
N ALA A 54 -3.52 4.89 6.89
CA ALA A 54 -4.92 4.74 6.53
C ALA A 54 -5.35 5.74 5.44
N LEU A 55 -4.90 6.99 5.54
CA LEU A 55 -5.14 8.04 4.55
C LEU A 55 -4.46 7.72 3.22
N ALA A 56 -3.16 7.35 3.25
CA ALA A 56 -2.42 6.97 2.06
C ALA A 56 -3.06 5.77 1.35
N LYS A 57 -3.58 4.79 2.10
CA LYS A 57 -4.35 3.67 1.51
C LYS A 57 -5.62 4.13 0.82
N GLN A 58 -6.33 5.09 1.40
CA GLN A 58 -7.55 5.65 0.81
C GLN A 58 -7.22 6.43 -0.47
N GLU A 59 -6.22 7.30 -0.43
CA GLU A 59 -5.79 8.10 -1.56
C GLU A 59 -5.26 7.22 -2.70
N LEU A 60 -4.43 6.21 -2.39
CA LEU A 60 -3.98 5.22 -3.38
C LEU A 60 -5.15 4.46 -4.01
N LYS A 61 -6.19 4.12 -3.24
CA LYS A 61 -7.38 3.44 -3.76
C LYS A 61 -8.15 4.35 -4.72
N GLU A 62 -8.34 5.61 -4.36
CA GLU A 62 -9.05 6.59 -5.19
C GLU A 62 -8.27 6.90 -6.48
N MET A 63 -6.95 7.08 -6.39
CA MET A 63 -6.06 7.19 -7.54
C MET A 63 -6.10 5.94 -8.41
N ALA A 64 -6.06 4.74 -7.82
CA ALA A 64 -6.13 3.48 -8.57
C ALA A 64 -7.46 3.31 -9.31
N ILE A 65 -8.58 3.70 -8.70
CA ILE A 65 -9.90 3.65 -9.35
C ILE A 65 -9.95 4.66 -10.49
N THR A 66 -9.58 5.91 -10.24
CA THR A 66 -9.68 6.99 -11.24
C THR A 66 -8.76 6.75 -12.43
N ASN A 67 -7.48 6.44 -12.14
CA ASN A 67 -6.50 6.11 -13.19
C ASN A 67 -6.83 4.77 -13.86
N GLY A 68 -7.43 3.83 -13.12
CA GLY A 68 -7.92 2.56 -13.66
C GLY A 68 -9.06 2.76 -14.66
N ILE A 69 -10.02 3.65 -14.37
CA ILE A 69 -11.09 4.01 -15.30
C ILE A 69 -10.51 4.68 -16.53
N ALA A 70 -9.59 5.63 -16.38
CA ALA A 70 -8.94 6.28 -17.51
C ALA A 70 -8.18 5.29 -18.40
N ALA A 71 -7.36 4.41 -17.79
CA ALA A 71 -6.63 3.37 -18.51
C ALA A 71 -7.59 2.40 -19.22
N GLY A 72 -8.69 2.02 -18.56
CA GLY A 72 -9.75 1.19 -19.14
C GLY A 72 -10.44 1.87 -20.32
N ALA A 73 -10.74 3.17 -20.21
CA ALA A 73 -11.35 3.95 -21.28
C ALA A 73 -10.42 4.10 -22.48
N PHE A 74 -9.13 4.37 -22.27
CA PHE A 74 -8.12 4.42 -23.34
C PHE A 74 -7.93 3.05 -24.00
N ALA A 75 -7.88 1.98 -23.22
CA ALA A 75 -7.82 0.63 -23.77
C ALA A 75 -9.08 0.31 -24.61
N GLY A 76 -10.26 0.67 -24.10
CA GLY A 76 -11.53 0.53 -24.82
C GLY A 76 -11.57 1.33 -26.12
N ALA A 77 -11.13 2.58 -26.11
CA ALA A 77 -11.01 3.42 -27.29
C ALA A 77 -10.06 2.81 -28.32
N GLY A 78 -8.91 2.28 -27.89
CA GLY A 78 -7.97 1.57 -28.74
C GLY A 78 -8.59 0.33 -29.40
N VAL A 79 -9.32 -0.48 -28.64
CA VAL A 79 -10.04 -1.65 -29.17
C VAL A 79 -11.11 -1.23 -30.17
N LEU A 80 -11.92 -0.22 -29.86
CA LEU A 80 -12.96 0.28 -30.77
C LEU A 80 -12.37 0.86 -32.05
N ALA A 81 -11.27 1.63 -31.96
CA ALA A 81 -10.56 2.15 -33.11
C ALA A 81 -9.97 1.02 -33.97
N LEU A 82 -9.40 0.00 -33.34
CA LEU A 82 -8.93 -1.19 -34.03
C LEU A 82 -10.08 -1.89 -34.76
N VAL A 83 -11.22 -2.15 -34.11
CA VAL A 83 -12.39 -2.77 -34.75
C VAL A 83 -12.90 -1.91 -35.91
N ALA A 84 -13.02 -0.60 -35.72
CA ALA A 84 -13.47 0.33 -36.74
C ALA A 84 -12.52 0.34 -37.95
N ALA A 85 -11.20 0.35 -37.74
CA ALA A 85 -10.23 0.26 -38.82
C ALA A 85 -10.29 -1.11 -39.51
N LEU A 86 -10.36 -2.17 -38.71
CA LEU A 86 -10.35 -3.53 -39.20
C LEU A 86 -11.58 -3.84 -40.04
N VAL A 87 -12.74 -3.23 -39.78
CA VAL A 87 -13.98 -3.43 -40.56
C VAL A 87 -14.18 -2.35 -41.62
N GLY A 88 -13.98 -1.08 -41.27
CA GLY A 88 -14.26 0.07 -42.12
C GLY A 88 -13.35 0.18 -43.34
N ILE A 89 -12.05 -0.08 -43.17
CA ILE A 89 -11.08 -0.05 -44.27
C ILE A 89 -11.43 -1.10 -45.35
N PRO A 90 -11.68 -2.38 -45.02
CA PRO A 90 -12.12 -3.35 -46.02
C PRO A 90 -13.38 -2.95 -46.76
N VAL A 91 -14.38 -2.39 -46.07
CA VAL A 91 -15.63 -1.97 -46.71
C VAL A 91 -15.38 -0.88 -47.75
N LEU A 92 -14.54 0.12 -47.43
CA LEU A 92 -14.16 1.16 -48.39
C LEU A 92 -13.38 0.60 -49.58
N VAL A 93 -12.43 -0.32 -49.32
CA VAL A 93 -11.60 -0.93 -50.38
C VAL A 93 -12.45 -1.79 -51.30
N ILE A 94 -13.36 -2.62 -50.76
CA ILE A 94 -14.25 -3.47 -51.54
C ILE A 94 -15.21 -2.61 -52.38
N ALA A 95 -15.66 -1.46 -51.87
CA ALA A 95 -16.53 -0.55 -52.61
C ALA A 95 -15.82 0.17 -53.77
N LEU A 96 -14.51 0.47 -53.64
CA LEU A 96 -13.74 1.15 -54.69
C LEU A 96 -13.20 0.20 -55.77
N VAL A 97 -13.02 -1.09 -55.44
CA VAL A 97 -12.41 -2.06 -56.36
C VAL A 97 -13.50 -2.78 -57.16
N PRO A 98 -13.47 -2.73 -58.51
CA PRO A 98 -14.48 -3.39 -59.35
C PRO A 98 -14.50 -4.92 -59.17
N ALA A 99 -13.37 -5.53 -58.80
CA ALA A 99 -13.25 -6.93 -58.43
C ALA A 99 -13.45 -7.16 -56.92
N HIS A 100 -14.62 -6.78 -56.40
CA HIS A 100 -14.97 -6.86 -54.98
C HIS A 100 -14.76 -8.25 -54.35
N TRP A 101 -14.90 -9.33 -55.13
CA TRP A 101 -14.71 -10.72 -54.66
C TRP A 101 -13.24 -11.05 -54.33
N LEU A 102 -12.29 -10.57 -55.13
CA LEU A 102 -10.85 -10.72 -54.84
C LEU A 102 -10.45 -9.89 -53.63
N ALA A 103 -10.94 -8.64 -53.55
CA ALA A 103 -10.70 -7.77 -52.42
C ALA A 103 -11.20 -8.40 -51.11
N ALA A 104 -12.39 -9.00 -51.11
CA ALA A 104 -12.93 -9.71 -49.96
C ALA A 104 -12.06 -10.91 -49.54
N LEU A 105 -11.59 -11.73 -50.50
CA LEU A 105 -10.71 -12.86 -50.20
C LEU A 105 -9.39 -12.44 -49.57
N VAL A 106 -8.76 -11.37 -50.08
CA VAL A 106 -7.50 -10.85 -49.50
C VAL A 106 -7.69 -10.42 -48.05
N TRP A 107 -8.80 -9.72 -47.75
CA TRP A 107 -9.10 -9.32 -46.38
C TRP A 107 -9.36 -10.51 -45.45
N VAL A 108 -10.11 -11.53 -45.92
CA VAL A 108 -10.31 -12.78 -45.16
C VAL A 108 -8.98 -13.45 -44.81
N VAL A 109 -8.06 -13.53 -45.77
CA VAL A 109 -6.71 -14.08 -45.54
C VAL A 109 -5.94 -13.23 -44.52
N LEU A 110 -6.01 -11.90 -44.61
CA LEU A 110 -5.38 -11.01 -43.64
C LEU A 110 -5.93 -11.20 -42.22
N TYR A 111 -7.24 -11.33 -42.05
CA TYR A 111 -7.84 -11.61 -40.73
C TYR A 111 -7.39 -12.96 -40.18
N LEU A 112 -7.36 -13.99 -41.02
CA LEU A 112 -6.86 -15.32 -40.63
C LEU A 112 -5.40 -15.25 -40.20
N ALA A 113 -4.55 -14.54 -40.93
CA ALA A 113 -3.15 -14.33 -40.57
C ALA A 113 -3.01 -13.59 -39.23
N LEU A 114 -3.80 -12.53 -39.01
CA LEU A 114 -3.84 -11.83 -37.73
C LEU A 114 -4.32 -12.74 -36.59
N ALA A 115 -5.39 -13.51 -36.79
CA ALA A 115 -5.93 -14.42 -35.79
C ALA A 115 -4.89 -15.49 -35.39
N VAL A 116 -4.17 -16.05 -36.37
CA VAL A 116 -3.09 -17.00 -36.13
C VAL A 116 -1.94 -16.34 -35.35
N ALA A 117 -1.53 -15.13 -35.74
CA ALA A 117 -0.49 -14.39 -35.02
C ALA A 117 -0.89 -14.08 -33.57
N PHE A 118 -2.12 -13.62 -33.33
CA PHE A 118 -2.65 -13.38 -32.00
C PHE A 118 -2.78 -14.67 -31.19
N TYR A 119 -3.19 -15.77 -31.80
CA TYR A 119 -3.25 -17.07 -31.15
C TYR A 119 -1.86 -17.51 -30.67
N PHE A 120 -0.84 -17.44 -31.53
CA PHE A 120 0.52 -17.82 -31.16
C PHE A 120 1.14 -16.86 -30.13
N LEU A 121 0.93 -15.56 -30.29
CA LEU A 121 1.42 -14.56 -29.34
C LEU A 121 0.74 -14.76 -27.97
N GLY A 122 -0.58 -14.94 -27.95
CA GLY A 122 -1.34 -15.27 -26.75
C GLY A 122 -0.87 -16.58 -26.13
N ARG A 123 -0.74 -17.65 -26.91
CA ARG A 123 -0.22 -18.96 -26.48
C ARG A 123 1.18 -18.86 -25.86
N SER A 124 2.06 -18.02 -26.42
CA SER A 124 3.43 -17.81 -25.92
C SER A 124 3.48 -17.02 -24.60
N ARG A 125 2.53 -16.11 -24.39
CA ARG A 125 2.42 -15.29 -23.18
C ARG A 125 1.60 -15.96 -22.07
N LEU A 126 0.68 -16.85 -22.46
CA LEU A 126 -0.10 -17.68 -21.54
C LEU A 126 0.79 -18.74 -20.89
N ARG A 127 1.47 -18.34 -19.81
CA ARG A 127 1.97 -19.27 -18.79
C ARG A 127 0.80 -19.70 -17.89
N ILE A 128 -0.17 -20.41 -18.46
CA ILE A 128 -1.18 -21.15 -17.68
C ILE A 128 -0.49 -22.44 -17.20
N GLY A 129 0.51 -22.29 -16.33
CA GLY A 129 0.97 -23.34 -15.44
C GLY A 129 0.46 -22.95 -14.06
N LEU A 130 -0.17 -23.89 -13.34
CA LEU A 130 -0.53 -23.60 -11.96
C LEU A 130 0.72 -23.10 -11.24
N PRO A 131 0.65 -22.02 -10.43
CA PRO A 131 1.82 -21.48 -9.76
C PRO A 131 2.43 -22.58 -8.89
N GLU A 132 3.54 -23.16 -9.35
CA GLU A 132 4.19 -24.31 -8.71
C GLU A 132 4.55 -23.97 -7.27
N ARG A 133 4.90 -22.70 -7.01
CA ARG A 133 5.15 -22.16 -5.68
C ARG A 133 3.92 -22.23 -4.78
N THR A 134 2.74 -21.83 -5.27
CA THR A 134 1.48 -21.91 -4.50
C THR A 134 1.05 -23.35 -4.28
N ILE A 135 1.17 -24.24 -5.28
CA ILE A 135 0.87 -25.67 -5.08
C ILE A 135 1.81 -26.29 -4.05
N THR A 136 3.11 -25.96 -4.12
CA THR A 136 4.12 -26.53 -3.22
C THR A 136 3.88 -26.06 -1.79
N SER A 137 3.66 -24.77 -1.58
CA SER A 137 3.30 -24.24 -0.25
C SER A 137 1.98 -24.82 0.28
N LEU A 138 0.96 -25.01 -0.57
CA LEU A 138 -0.29 -25.64 -0.14
C LEU A 138 -0.11 -27.12 0.23
N LYS A 139 0.74 -27.86 -0.49
CA LYS A 139 1.09 -29.25 -0.14
C LYS A 139 1.85 -29.31 1.19
N GLU A 140 2.77 -28.38 1.42
CA GLU A 140 3.55 -28.29 2.65
C GLU A 140 2.66 -27.93 3.85
N THR A 141 1.75 -26.97 3.70
CA THR A 141 0.73 -26.61 4.70
C THR A 141 -0.22 -27.77 4.98
N ARG A 142 -0.67 -28.49 3.95
CA ARG A 142 -1.49 -29.71 4.12
C ARG A 142 -0.72 -30.77 4.93
N ASN A 143 0.54 -31.00 4.59
CA ASN A 143 1.37 -32.00 5.27
C ASN A 143 1.65 -31.63 6.72
N TRP A 144 1.86 -30.34 7.03
CA TRP A 144 1.96 -29.86 8.40
C TRP A 144 0.64 -30.03 9.17
N ALA A 145 -0.50 -29.67 8.57
CA ALA A 145 -1.82 -29.81 9.19
C ALA A 145 -2.22 -31.28 9.45
N LEU A 146 -1.91 -32.18 8.51
CA LEU A 146 -2.13 -33.61 8.68
C LEU A 146 -1.24 -34.23 9.76
N ARG A 147 -0.03 -33.70 9.99
CA ARG A 147 0.82 -34.11 11.11
C ARG A 147 0.24 -33.65 12.45
N GLN A 148 -0.31 -32.43 12.51
CA GLN A 148 -0.95 -31.91 13.71
C GLN A 148 -2.16 -32.76 14.13
N MET A 149 -3.01 -33.16 13.17
CA MET A 149 -4.18 -34.01 13.45
C MET A 149 -3.84 -35.49 13.69
N ARG A 150 -2.63 -35.94 13.33
CA ARG A 150 -2.15 -37.31 13.57
C ARG A 150 -1.41 -37.46 14.91
N SER A 151 -1.48 -36.46 15.79
CA SER A 151 -1.07 -36.57 17.18
C SER A 151 -2.29 -36.75 18.10
N PRO A 152 -2.88 -37.96 18.20
CA PRO A 152 -3.83 -38.26 19.26
C PRO A 152 -3.11 -38.28 20.62
N GLY A 153 -3.82 -37.75 21.63
CA GLY A 153 -3.35 -37.38 22.96
C GLY A 153 -2.39 -38.33 23.69
N ARG A 154 -1.53 -37.69 24.47
CA ARG A 154 -1.20 -38.15 25.82
C ARG A 154 -1.81 -37.16 26.81
#